data_AF-A0A367FPZ0-F1
#
_entry.id   AF-A0A367FPZ0-F1
#
_cell.length_a   1.000
_cell.length_b   1.000
_cell.length_c   1.000
_cell.angle_alpha   90.00
_cell.angle_beta   90.00
_cell.angle_gamma   90.00
#
_symmetry.space_group_name_H-M   'P 1'
#
loop_
_entity.id
_entity.type
_entity.pdbx_description
1 polymer ?
#
loop_
_entity_poly.entity_id
_entity_poly.type
_entity_poly.pdbx_seq_one_letter_code
_entity_poly.pdbx_strand_id
1 'polypeptide(L)'
;METTSESRGRPSPLGRRVAVLGASLFFFGPALAFAAGDRATEIENRRLAGFPALSPAGDFPSRFEAWAVDHLPLRGHAVRAQAMLSEELFGEPPSYAAGKALTYPRVVEGREGWLYFGDDVAEACRPVGTTAGVLARVRRLGEIVRASGRRFVFTVAPDKTTIYPDKLPDRFLGERCLARRKEEFWKALDAARVPGYLDLRGPLERLQRATGEPAYFRTDSHWSERSAALYGAELARTLQPDLSRGTRLVPLGSYVREGDLGRLLGASRSETTGHWGLVRTGCARSGTTTVTRRPPYASPTPPPAPRCSGRTRCSSGTRSPGSRCRGSRRTSPT
;
A
#
# COMPACT_ATOMS: atom_id res chain seq x y z
N MET A 1 56.34 29.42 13.74
CA MET A 1 55.46 28.64 14.62
C MET A 1 54.63 29.66 15.38
N GLU A 2 53.50 30.10 14.79
CA GLU A 2 52.59 31.06 15.42
C GLU A 2 51.20 30.46 15.39
N THR A 3 50.72 30.12 16.58
CA THR A 3 49.37 29.64 16.84
C THR A 3 48.43 30.84 16.92
N THR A 4 47.53 30.98 15.95
CA THR A 4 46.40 31.89 16.02
C THR A 4 45.42 31.38 17.09
N SER A 5 45.34 32.11 18.20
CA SER A 5 44.36 31.91 19.26
C SER A 5 42.99 32.40 18.79
N GLU A 6 42.10 31.49 18.41
CA GLU A 6 40.73 31.76 18.04
C GLU A 6 39.90 32.17 19.28
N SER A 7 39.59 33.46 19.43
CA SER A 7 38.76 33.94 20.54
C SER A 7 37.30 33.54 20.29
N ARG A 8 36.80 32.54 21.02
CA ARG A 8 35.35 32.25 21.08
C ARG A 8 34.65 33.40 21.81
N GLY A 9 34.01 34.29 21.04
CA GLY A 9 33.20 35.39 21.58
C GLY A 9 32.07 34.87 22.48
N ARG A 10 31.89 35.48 23.65
CA ARG A 10 30.77 35.16 24.56
C ARG A 10 29.43 35.48 23.88
N PRO A 11 28.42 34.60 23.96
CA PRO A 11 27.13 34.84 23.34
C PRO A 11 26.46 36.09 23.92
N SER A 12 25.77 36.85 23.06
CA SER A 12 25.06 38.07 23.47
C SER A 12 23.98 37.75 24.54
N PRO A 13 23.60 38.71 25.39
CA PRO A 13 22.54 38.51 26.39
C PRO A 13 21.22 38.04 25.78
N LEU A 14 20.92 38.49 24.56
CA LEU A 14 19.76 38.04 23.78
C LEU A 14 19.90 36.57 23.35
N GLY A 15 21.06 36.18 22.80
CA GLY A 15 21.33 34.79 22.41
C GLY A 15 21.25 33.83 23.59
N ARG A 16 21.70 34.25 24.78
CA ARG A 16 21.57 33.47 26.02
C ARG A 16 20.10 33.30 26.45
N ARG A 17 19.28 34.34 26.36
CA ARG A 17 17.84 34.27 26.69
C ARG A 17 17.08 33.35 25.74
N VAL A 18 17.36 33.44 24.44
CA VAL A 18 16.76 32.57 23.42
C VAL A 18 17.14 31.10 23.66
N ALA A 19 18.42 30.82 23.95
CA ALA A 19 18.88 29.46 24.23
C ALA A 19 18.21 28.86 25.48
N VAL A 20 18.05 29.64 26.56
CA VAL A 20 17.38 29.20 27.80
C VAL A 20 15.89 28.93 27.57
N LEU A 21 15.21 29.77 26.77
CA LEU A 21 13.81 29.54 26.40
C LEU A 21 13.66 28.28 25.56
N GLY A 22 14.53 28.09 24.55
CA GLY A 22 14.55 26.89 23.72
C GLY A 22 14.78 25.61 24.53
N ALA A 23 15.76 25.63 25.44
CA ALA A 23 16.03 24.50 26.33
C ALA A 23 14.84 24.22 27.27
N SER A 24 14.24 25.26 27.87
CA SER A 24 13.08 25.11 28.74
C SER A 24 11.89 24.49 27.99
N LEU A 25 11.62 24.95 26.76
CA LEU A 25 10.56 24.38 25.92
C LEU A 25 10.85 22.92 25.54
N PHE A 26 12.11 22.59 25.26
CA PHE A 26 12.51 21.22 24.93
C PHE A 26 12.30 20.24 26.09
N PHE A 27 12.74 20.62 27.30
CA PHE A 27 12.66 19.73 28.48
C PHE A 27 11.27 19.71 29.13
N PHE A 28 10.58 20.85 29.22
CA PHE A 28 9.30 20.95 29.94
C PHE A 28 8.08 20.97 29.00
N GLY A 29 8.27 21.19 27.70
CA GLY A 29 7.19 21.22 26.71
C GLY A 29 6.33 19.95 26.69
N PRO A 30 6.91 18.74 26.67
CA PRO A 30 6.12 17.51 26.73
C PRO A 30 5.25 17.40 27.99
N ALA A 31 5.77 17.78 29.15
CA ALA A 31 5.02 17.75 30.41
C ALA A 31 3.87 18.78 30.42
N LEU A 32 4.11 19.99 29.89
CA LEU A 32 3.09 21.01 29.74
C LEU A 32 2.00 20.59 28.74
N ALA A 33 2.38 19.98 27.62
CA ALA A 33 1.44 19.46 26.63
C ALA A 33 0.58 18.34 27.22
N PHE A 34 1.18 17.42 27.99
CA PHE A 34 0.43 16.40 28.71
C PHE A 34 -0.57 17.01 29.71
N ALA A 35 -0.16 18.02 30.48
CA ALA A 35 -1.04 18.73 31.40
C ALA A 35 -2.18 19.45 30.67
N ALA A 36 -1.92 19.97 29.46
CA ALA A 36 -2.90 20.59 28.58
C ALA A 36 -3.82 19.58 27.85
N GLY A 37 -3.63 18.27 28.07
CA GLY A 37 -4.48 17.22 27.51
C GLY A 37 -3.95 16.54 26.25
N ASP A 38 -2.74 16.88 25.79
CA ASP A 38 -2.10 16.15 24.69
C ASP A 38 -1.79 14.72 25.12
N ARG A 39 -2.08 13.76 24.24
CA ARG A 39 -1.87 12.34 24.49
C ARG A 39 -1.15 11.73 23.31
N ALA A 40 -0.34 10.72 23.61
CA ALA A 40 0.34 9.97 22.57
C ALA A 40 -0.66 9.37 21.59
N THR A 41 -0.35 9.52 20.30
CA THR A 41 -1.12 8.96 19.19
C THR A 41 -0.26 8.00 18.40
N GLU A 42 -0.89 7.03 17.75
CA GLU A 42 -0.19 6.13 16.84
C GLU A 42 0.38 6.93 15.67
N ILE A 43 1.70 6.88 15.51
CA ILE A 43 2.40 7.44 14.37
C ILE A 43 3.12 6.33 13.61
N GLU A 44 3.38 6.56 12.33
CA GLU A 44 4.13 5.63 11.49
C GLU A 44 3.49 4.23 11.35
N ASN A 45 2.15 4.18 11.36
CA ASN A 45 1.34 2.95 11.24
C ASN A 45 1.73 1.85 12.23
N ARG A 46 2.21 2.26 13.42
CA ARG A 46 2.64 1.38 14.50
C ARG A 46 1.78 1.66 15.73
N ARG A 47 1.28 0.59 16.35
CA ARG A 47 0.61 0.67 17.65
C ARG A 47 1.57 1.14 18.73
N LEU A 48 1.07 1.95 19.66
CA LEU A 48 1.84 2.34 20.84
C LEU A 48 2.25 1.10 21.63
N ALA A 49 3.52 1.01 22.01
CA ALA A 49 4.00 -0.07 22.87
C ALA A 49 3.19 -0.11 24.18
N GLY A 50 2.81 -1.29 24.66
CA GLY A 50 2.17 -1.41 25.98
C GLY A 50 3.17 -1.14 27.11
N PHE A 51 2.69 -0.72 28.28
CA PHE A 51 3.55 -0.58 29.46
C PHE A 51 4.19 -1.95 29.78
N PRO A 52 5.53 -2.03 29.93
CA PRO A 52 6.21 -3.31 30.06
C PRO A 52 5.94 -3.94 31.43
N ALA A 53 5.68 -5.25 31.44
CA ALA A 53 5.72 -6.03 32.67
C ALA A 53 7.17 -6.30 33.09
N LEU A 54 7.40 -6.40 34.40
CA LEU A 54 8.66 -6.92 34.93
C LEU A 54 8.79 -8.38 34.51
N SER A 55 9.89 -8.70 33.80
CA SER A 55 10.17 -10.02 33.26
C SER A 55 11.50 -10.53 33.80
N PRO A 56 11.62 -11.82 34.16
CA PRO A 56 12.89 -12.44 34.53
C PRO A 56 13.96 -12.37 33.42
N ALA A 57 13.55 -12.11 32.17
CA ALA A 57 14.45 -12.00 31.02
C ALA A 57 15.31 -10.72 31.01
N GLY A 58 15.11 -9.79 31.95
CA GLY A 58 15.92 -8.57 32.07
C GLY A 58 15.72 -7.54 30.94
N ASP A 59 14.67 -7.70 30.11
CA ASP A 59 14.39 -6.85 28.95
C ASP A 59 13.57 -5.59 29.28
N PHE A 60 13.17 -5.42 30.56
CA PHE A 60 12.39 -4.29 31.04
C PHE A 60 12.95 -2.92 30.62
N PRO A 61 14.27 -2.61 30.77
CA PRO A 61 14.79 -1.29 30.39
C PRO A 61 14.55 -0.95 28.91
N SER A 62 14.81 -1.91 28.01
CA SER A 62 14.64 -1.70 26.57
C SER A 62 13.16 -1.54 26.17
N ARG A 63 12.26 -2.28 26.79
CA ARG A 63 10.82 -2.16 26.56
C ARG A 63 10.23 -0.90 27.19
N PHE A 64 10.76 -0.47 28.33
CA PHE A 64 10.39 0.79 28.98
C PHE A 64 10.83 1.98 28.14
N GLU A 65 12.05 1.97 27.60
CA GLU A 65 12.52 2.99 26.66
C GLU A 65 11.59 3.07 25.43
N ALA A 66 11.25 1.93 24.83
CA ALA A 66 10.30 1.89 23.71
C ALA A 66 8.91 2.43 24.09
N TRP A 67 8.38 2.10 25.27
CA TRP A 67 7.13 2.64 25.79
C TRP A 67 7.20 4.15 26.02
N ALA A 68 8.25 4.63 26.68
CA ALA A 68 8.44 6.04 27.03
C ALA A 68 8.58 6.92 25.77
N VAL A 69 9.32 6.44 24.77
CA VAL A 69 9.41 7.10 23.46
C VAL A 69 8.04 7.09 22.78
N ASP A 70 7.33 5.96 22.76
CA ASP A 70 6.01 5.88 22.12
C ASP A 70 4.97 6.79 22.80
N HIS A 71 5.09 7.00 24.11
CA HIS A 71 4.14 7.78 24.92
C HIS A 71 4.53 9.25 25.12
N LEU A 72 5.58 9.74 24.45
CA LEU A 72 6.02 11.12 24.58
C LEU A 72 5.01 12.09 23.94
N PRO A 73 4.42 13.03 24.69
CA PRO A 73 3.57 14.09 24.15
C PRO A 73 4.31 14.91 23.09
N LEU A 74 3.58 15.43 22.11
CA LEU A 74 4.12 16.16 20.96
C LEU A 74 5.08 15.36 20.05
N ARG A 75 5.27 14.04 20.24
CA ARG A 75 6.19 13.23 19.40
C ARG A 75 5.91 13.40 17.91
N GLY A 76 4.64 13.34 17.49
CA GLY A 76 4.28 13.54 16.09
C GLY A 76 4.63 14.95 15.55
N HIS A 77 4.53 15.98 16.39
CA HIS A 77 4.97 17.33 16.03
C HIS A 77 6.49 17.44 15.95
N ALA A 78 7.22 16.80 16.87
CA ALA A 78 8.68 16.78 16.85
C ALA A 78 9.22 16.02 15.63
N VAL A 79 8.64 14.87 15.27
CA VAL A 79 9.00 14.12 14.05
C VAL A 79 8.74 14.96 12.80
N ARG A 80 7.60 15.64 12.70
CA ARG A 80 7.31 16.57 11.57
C ARG A 80 8.27 17.74 11.48
N ALA A 81 8.54 18.39 12.61
CA ALA A 81 9.46 19.51 12.65
C ALA A 81 10.87 19.07 12.27
N GLN A 82 11.32 17.91 12.74
CA GLN A 82 12.61 17.34 12.35
C GLN A 82 12.66 17.00 10.86
N ALA A 83 11.59 16.41 10.29
CA ALA A 83 11.51 16.13 8.86
C ALA A 83 11.61 17.44 8.05
N MET A 84 10.80 18.45 8.37
CA MET A 84 10.82 19.75 7.70
C MET A 84 12.18 20.44 7.78
N LEU A 85 12.79 20.48 8.98
CA LEU A 85 14.10 21.07 9.17
C LEU A 85 15.19 20.30 8.40
N SER A 86 15.11 18.97 8.36
CA SER A 86 16.08 18.15 7.63
C SER A 86 15.96 18.35 6.11
N GLU A 87 14.73 18.39 5.60
CA GLU A 87 14.44 18.69 4.20
C GLU A 87 14.89 20.11 3.82
N GLU A 88 14.51 21.13 4.59
CA GLU A 88 14.76 22.54 4.25
C GLU A 88 16.21 22.99 4.48
N LEU A 89 16.83 22.55 5.57
CA LEU A 89 18.16 23.03 5.96
C LEU A 89 19.29 22.17 5.37
N PHE A 90 19.06 20.87 5.24
CA PHE A 90 20.11 19.91 4.85
C PHE A 90 19.84 19.20 3.52
N GLY A 91 18.60 19.27 2.99
CA GLY A 91 18.23 18.57 1.76
C GLY A 91 18.31 17.04 1.90
N GLU A 92 18.29 16.53 3.13
CA GLU A 92 18.42 15.10 3.44
C GLU A 92 17.05 14.52 3.81
N PRO A 93 16.64 13.38 3.22
CA PRO A 93 15.44 12.68 3.65
C PRO A 93 15.65 12.16 5.08
N PRO A 94 14.65 12.29 5.98
CA PRO A 94 14.81 11.93 7.37
C PRO A 94 15.02 10.42 7.55
N SER A 95 16.11 10.04 8.20
CA SER A 95 16.43 8.64 8.48
C SER A 95 15.75 8.17 9.77
N TYR A 96 14.79 7.25 9.67
CA TYR A 96 14.14 6.64 10.82
C TYR A 96 14.52 5.17 10.96
N ALA A 97 15.68 4.90 11.58
CA ALA A 97 16.01 3.58 12.15
C ALA A 97 17.22 3.65 13.09
N ALA A 98 17.00 3.27 14.35
CA ALA A 98 18.04 2.97 15.34
C ALA A 98 18.34 1.46 15.33
N GLY A 99 19.58 1.06 15.01
CA GLY A 99 20.03 -0.34 15.12
C GLY A 99 21.27 -0.68 14.29
N LYS A 100 22.11 -1.61 14.79
CA LYS A 100 23.41 -2.02 14.23
C LYS A 100 23.37 -2.83 12.90
N ALA A 101 22.19 -3.05 12.33
CA ALA A 101 22.05 -3.66 11.00
C ALA A 101 21.70 -2.57 9.99
N LEU A 102 22.21 -2.67 8.77
CA LEU A 102 21.87 -1.77 7.66
C LEU A 102 20.33 -1.78 7.54
N THR A 103 19.66 -0.71 7.91
CA THR A 103 18.20 -0.68 7.96
C THR A 103 17.73 0.23 6.84
N TYR A 104 16.98 -0.34 5.89
CA TYR A 104 16.38 0.46 4.84
C TYR A 104 15.35 1.39 5.47
N PRO A 105 15.29 2.67 5.06
CA PRO A 105 14.29 3.58 5.59
C PRO A 105 12.90 3.07 5.20
N ARG A 106 11.92 3.22 6.09
CA ARG A 106 10.54 2.77 5.82
C ARG A 106 9.86 3.51 4.68
N VAL A 107 10.32 4.72 4.39
CA VAL A 107 9.86 5.54 3.27
C VAL A 107 11.10 6.03 2.53
N VAL A 108 11.10 5.91 1.20
CA VAL A 108 12.10 6.56 0.34
C VAL A 108 11.41 7.75 -0.32
N GLU A 109 11.94 8.95 -0.10
CA GLU A 109 11.46 10.17 -0.75
C GLU A 109 12.03 10.27 -2.16
N GLY A 110 11.14 10.39 -3.13
CA GLY A 110 11.45 10.55 -4.54
C GLY A 110 11.34 12.00 -5.02
N ARG A 111 11.51 12.17 -6.33
CA ARG A 111 11.37 13.45 -7.01
C ARG A 111 9.91 13.89 -7.04
N GLU A 112 9.68 15.20 -7.14
CA GLU A 112 8.34 15.78 -7.37
C GLU A 112 7.29 15.35 -6.31
N GLY A 113 7.73 15.16 -5.07
CA GLY A 113 6.85 14.79 -3.95
C GLY A 113 6.37 13.34 -3.95
N TRP A 114 6.94 12.48 -4.81
CA TRP A 114 6.67 11.05 -4.78
C TRP A 114 7.27 10.40 -3.53
N LEU A 115 6.51 9.53 -2.87
CA LEU A 115 6.99 8.71 -1.76
C LEU A 115 6.97 7.24 -2.16
N TYR A 116 7.93 6.45 -1.69
CA TYR A 116 8.01 5.01 -1.95
C TYR A 116 8.03 4.21 -0.65
N PHE A 117 7.46 3.02 -0.70
CA PHE A 117 7.51 2.10 0.41
C PHE A 117 8.90 1.49 0.51
N GLY A 118 9.54 1.61 1.67
CA GLY A 118 10.91 1.16 1.90
C GLY A 118 11.11 -0.34 1.68
N ASP A 119 10.07 -1.14 1.94
CA ASP A 119 10.14 -2.58 1.79
C ASP A 119 10.26 -3.01 0.32
N ASP A 120 9.86 -2.18 -0.65
CA ASP A 120 10.18 -2.40 -2.08
C ASP A 120 11.70 -2.61 -2.27
N VAL A 121 12.51 -1.89 -1.48
CA VAL A 121 13.98 -2.00 -1.47
C VAL A 121 14.44 -3.15 -0.58
N ALA A 122 13.90 -3.22 0.64
CA ALA A 122 14.35 -4.19 1.63
C ALA A 122 14.11 -5.63 1.15
N GLU A 123 12.93 -5.94 0.61
CA GLU A 123 12.55 -7.28 0.16
C GLU A 123 13.31 -7.69 -1.11
N ALA A 124 13.52 -6.75 -2.04
CA ALA A 124 14.33 -7.00 -3.23
C ALA A 124 15.80 -7.31 -2.86
N CYS A 125 16.34 -6.59 -1.87
CA CYS A 125 17.75 -6.70 -1.47
C CYS A 125 18.04 -7.75 -0.40
N ARG A 126 17.02 -8.23 0.30
CA ARG A 126 17.11 -9.29 1.31
C ARG A 126 16.02 -10.34 1.11
N PRO A 127 16.05 -11.05 -0.03
CA PRO A 127 15.01 -12.01 -0.32
C PRO A 127 15.09 -13.21 0.63
N VAL A 128 13.94 -13.66 1.15
CA VAL A 128 13.81 -14.85 2.02
C VAL A 128 13.86 -16.17 1.21
N GLY A 129 14.07 -16.10 -0.11
CA GLY A 129 14.19 -17.26 -0.99
C GLY A 129 14.55 -16.87 -2.42
N THR A 130 14.71 -17.87 -3.30
CA THR A 130 15.03 -17.62 -4.71
C THR A 130 13.78 -17.45 -5.56
N THR A 131 13.83 -16.54 -6.53
CA THR A 131 12.75 -16.35 -7.52
C THR A 131 12.41 -17.67 -8.22
N ALA A 132 13.41 -18.42 -8.65
CA ALA A 132 13.22 -19.73 -9.28
C ALA A 132 12.45 -20.71 -8.37
N GLY A 133 12.80 -20.79 -7.08
CA GLY A 133 12.13 -21.66 -6.12
C GLY A 133 10.68 -21.25 -5.86
N VAL A 134 10.40 -19.96 -5.78
CA VAL A 134 9.02 -19.44 -5.65
C VAL A 134 8.20 -19.78 -6.90
N LEU A 135 8.73 -19.52 -8.09
CA LEU A 135 8.03 -19.80 -9.34
C LEU A 135 7.76 -21.30 -9.55
N ALA A 136 8.70 -22.17 -9.15
CA ALA A 136 8.48 -23.61 -9.16
C ALA A 136 7.29 -24.02 -8.24
N ARG A 137 7.20 -23.43 -7.04
CA ARG A 137 6.06 -23.65 -6.13
C ARG A 137 4.74 -23.14 -6.69
N VAL A 138 4.73 -21.96 -7.32
CA VAL A 138 3.54 -21.40 -7.99
C VAL A 138 3.08 -22.30 -9.14
N ARG A 139 4.01 -22.82 -9.94
CA ARG A 139 3.69 -23.78 -11.02
C ARG A 139 3.06 -25.05 -10.47
N ARG A 140 3.66 -25.65 -9.44
CA ARG A 140 3.12 -26.85 -8.78
C ARG A 140 1.73 -26.61 -8.19
N LEU A 141 1.51 -25.47 -7.55
CA LEU A 141 0.18 -25.10 -7.05
C LEU A 141 -0.82 -24.98 -8.20
N GLY A 142 -0.43 -24.34 -9.31
CA GLY A 142 -1.26 -24.22 -10.49
C GLY A 142 -1.60 -25.56 -11.14
N GLU A 143 -0.69 -26.53 -11.12
CA GLU A 143 -0.95 -27.90 -11.59
C GLU A 143 -1.98 -28.61 -10.70
N ILE A 144 -1.82 -28.55 -9.37
CA ILE A 144 -2.75 -29.14 -8.40
C ILE A 144 -4.17 -28.55 -8.57
N VAL A 145 -4.28 -27.21 -8.66
CA VAL A 145 -5.58 -26.55 -8.84
C VAL A 145 -6.24 -26.99 -10.15
N ARG A 146 -5.49 -27.07 -11.24
CA ARG A 146 -6.02 -27.52 -12.55
C ARG A 146 -6.42 -28.98 -12.55
N ALA A 147 -5.65 -29.86 -11.93
CA ALA A 147 -5.99 -31.27 -11.76
C ALA A 147 -7.33 -31.46 -11.01
N SER A 148 -7.71 -30.51 -10.15
CA SER A 148 -9.00 -30.51 -9.46
C SER A 148 -10.19 -30.01 -10.30
N GLY A 149 -9.99 -29.74 -11.60
CA GLY A 149 -11.01 -29.18 -12.50
C GLY A 149 -11.25 -27.68 -12.32
N ARG A 150 -10.38 -26.97 -11.59
CA ARG A 150 -10.48 -25.52 -11.35
C ARG A 150 -9.54 -24.74 -12.25
N ARG A 151 -9.87 -23.47 -12.50
CA ARG A 151 -8.98 -22.55 -13.21
C ARG A 151 -8.02 -21.90 -12.24
N PHE A 152 -6.78 -21.76 -12.68
CA PHE A 152 -5.71 -21.10 -11.94
C PHE A 152 -5.26 -19.86 -12.71
N VAL A 153 -5.41 -18.71 -12.07
CA VAL A 153 -4.87 -17.43 -12.52
C VAL A 153 -3.98 -16.92 -11.40
N PHE A 154 -2.81 -16.44 -11.78
CA PHE A 154 -1.79 -15.91 -10.87
C PHE A 154 -1.41 -14.52 -11.35
N THR A 155 -1.18 -13.60 -10.43
CA THR A 155 -0.69 -12.26 -10.77
C THR A 155 0.34 -11.82 -9.73
N VAL A 156 1.24 -10.96 -10.16
CA VAL A 156 2.15 -10.22 -9.30
C VAL A 156 1.81 -8.76 -9.53
N ALA A 157 1.30 -8.08 -8.51
CA ALA A 157 1.10 -6.64 -8.58
C ALA A 157 2.50 -6.00 -8.69
N PRO A 158 2.79 -5.22 -9.74
CA PRO A 158 4.09 -4.60 -9.86
C PRO A 158 4.25 -3.53 -8.78
N ASP A 159 5.35 -3.52 -8.04
CA ASP A 159 5.53 -2.46 -7.04
C ASP A 159 5.64 -1.08 -7.70
N LYS A 160 5.41 -0.03 -6.92
CA LYS A 160 5.48 1.36 -7.38
C LYS A 160 6.85 1.71 -7.97
N THR A 161 7.92 1.17 -7.38
CA THR A 161 9.31 1.26 -7.88
C THR A 161 9.55 0.53 -9.22
N THR A 162 8.68 -0.39 -9.64
CA THR A 162 8.71 -0.99 -10.99
C THR A 162 8.04 -0.08 -12.01
N ILE A 163 6.90 0.54 -11.65
CA ILE A 163 6.12 1.37 -12.58
C ILE A 163 6.72 2.77 -12.74
N TYR A 164 7.32 3.32 -11.68
CA TYR A 164 7.95 4.64 -11.67
C TYR A 164 9.38 4.59 -11.15
N PRO A 165 10.31 3.89 -11.84
CA PRO A 165 11.73 3.95 -11.47
C PRO A 165 12.32 5.36 -11.70
N ASP A 166 11.72 6.15 -12.59
CA ASP A 166 12.11 7.51 -12.96
C ASP A 166 11.65 8.59 -11.96
N LYS A 167 10.86 8.24 -10.94
CA LYS A 167 10.48 9.16 -9.86
C LYS A 167 11.21 8.88 -8.55
N LEU A 168 12.03 7.82 -8.47
CA LEU A 168 12.97 7.58 -7.38
C LEU A 168 14.05 8.68 -7.33
N PRO A 169 14.67 8.97 -6.18
CA PRO A 169 15.76 9.93 -6.10
C PRO A 169 17.02 9.38 -6.78
N ASP A 170 17.96 10.27 -7.14
CA ASP A 170 19.21 9.86 -7.83
C ASP A 170 20.12 8.97 -6.98
N ARG A 171 19.99 9.04 -5.65
CA ARG A 171 20.75 8.21 -4.70
C ARG A 171 19.89 7.85 -3.51
N PHE A 172 19.90 6.57 -3.16
CA PHE A 172 19.29 6.07 -1.92
C PHE A 172 19.92 4.74 -1.52
N LEU A 173 19.74 4.37 -0.24
CA LEU A 173 20.26 3.10 0.27
C LEU A 173 19.61 1.93 -0.47
N GLY A 174 20.41 1.13 -1.19
CA GLY A 174 19.92 -0.03 -1.93
C GLY A 174 19.61 0.21 -3.41
N GLU A 175 19.78 1.42 -3.93
CA GLU A 175 19.50 1.80 -5.34
C GLU A 175 19.99 0.78 -6.38
N ARG A 176 21.31 0.53 -6.43
CA ARG A 176 21.92 -0.42 -7.39
C ARG A 176 21.42 -1.85 -7.20
N CYS A 177 21.14 -2.22 -5.96
CA CYS A 177 20.62 -3.55 -5.65
C CYS A 177 19.17 -3.69 -6.12
N LEU A 178 18.30 -2.71 -5.83
CA LEU A 178 16.91 -2.68 -6.25
C LEU A 178 16.80 -2.80 -7.77
N ALA A 179 17.51 -1.96 -8.50
CA ALA A 179 17.48 -1.94 -9.97
C ALA A 179 17.81 -3.31 -10.55
N ARG A 180 18.96 -3.88 -10.14
CA ARG A 180 19.39 -5.21 -10.59
C ARG A 180 18.39 -6.31 -10.20
N ARG A 181 17.93 -6.33 -8.95
CA ARG A 181 17.06 -7.40 -8.43
C ARG A 181 15.67 -7.38 -9.05
N LYS A 182 15.12 -6.21 -9.33
CA LYS A 182 13.85 -6.08 -10.06
C LYS A 182 13.98 -6.54 -11.50
N GLU A 183 15.04 -6.14 -12.20
CA GLU A 183 15.30 -6.63 -13.56
C GLU A 183 15.41 -8.15 -13.60
N GLU A 184 16.22 -8.73 -12.71
CA GLU A 184 16.37 -10.19 -12.56
C GLU A 184 15.02 -10.88 -12.29
N PHE A 185 14.21 -10.31 -11.37
CA PHE A 185 12.91 -10.86 -11.01
C PHE A 185 11.94 -10.87 -12.19
N TRP A 186 11.77 -9.73 -12.86
CA TRP A 186 10.83 -9.59 -13.98
C TRP A 186 11.25 -10.47 -15.17
N LYS A 187 12.55 -10.51 -15.50
CA LYS A 187 13.10 -11.39 -16.53
C LYS A 187 12.85 -12.87 -16.20
N ALA A 188 13.05 -13.27 -14.94
CA ALA A 188 12.81 -14.64 -14.50
C ALA A 188 11.32 -15.01 -14.55
N LEU A 189 10.43 -14.10 -14.15
CA LEU A 189 8.98 -14.31 -14.21
C LEU A 189 8.49 -14.48 -15.66
N ASP A 190 8.97 -13.63 -16.57
CA ASP A 190 8.65 -13.70 -18.00
C ASP A 190 9.16 -15.00 -18.63
N ALA A 191 10.41 -15.39 -18.34
CA ALA A 191 11.01 -16.63 -18.82
C ALA A 191 10.32 -17.89 -18.29
N ALA A 192 9.78 -17.85 -17.06
CA ALA A 192 9.12 -18.99 -16.45
C ALA A 192 7.82 -19.42 -17.14
N ARG A 193 7.20 -18.53 -17.95
CA ARG A 193 5.97 -18.78 -18.70
C ARG A 193 4.91 -19.49 -17.86
N VAL A 194 4.69 -19.01 -16.63
CA VAL A 194 3.78 -19.63 -15.67
C VAL A 194 2.37 -19.66 -16.28
N PRO A 195 1.75 -20.84 -16.46
CA PRO A 195 0.42 -20.91 -17.05
C PRO A 195 -0.58 -20.12 -16.21
N GLY A 196 -1.39 -19.28 -16.86
CA GLY A 196 -2.38 -18.41 -16.19
C GLY A 196 -1.78 -17.19 -15.48
N TYR A 197 -0.52 -16.85 -15.73
CA TYR A 197 0.03 -15.58 -15.26
C TYR A 197 -0.63 -14.40 -15.99
N LEU A 198 -1.19 -13.48 -15.22
CA LEU A 198 -1.78 -12.22 -15.66
C LEU A 198 -0.81 -11.09 -15.30
N ASP A 199 -0.11 -10.58 -16.33
CA ASP A 199 0.79 -9.44 -16.22
C ASP A 199 0.02 -8.11 -16.28
N LEU A 200 0.22 -7.27 -15.26
CA LEU A 200 -0.43 -5.98 -15.12
C LEU A 200 0.44 -4.79 -15.58
N ARG A 201 1.74 -4.98 -15.85
CA ARG A 201 2.64 -3.90 -16.25
C ARG A 201 2.16 -3.20 -17.53
N GLY A 202 1.96 -3.97 -18.60
CA GLY A 202 1.47 -3.46 -19.89
C GLY A 202 0.07 -2.80 -19.81
N PRO A 203 -0.94 -3.43 -19.16
CA PRO A 203 -2.22 -2.79 -18.91
C PRO A 203 -2.13 -1.46 -18.17
N LEU A 204 -1.33 -1.38 -17.09
CA LEU A 204 -1.16 -0.15 -16.29
C LEU A 204 -0.49 0.96 -17.10
N GLU A 205 0.53 0.63 -17.90
CA GLU A 205 1.15 1.60 -18.80
C GLU A 205 0.17 2.14 -19.85
N ARG A 206 -0.63 1.27 -20.47
CA ARG A 206 -1.65 1.71 -21.43
C ARG A 206 -2.69 2.61 -20.79
N LEU A 207 -3.11 2.30 -19.56
CA LEU A 207 -4.03 3.13 -18.81
C LEU A 207 -3.44 4.53 -18.62
N GLN A 208 -2.22 4.64 -18.12
CA GLN A 208 -1.55 5.92 -17.91
C GLN A 208 -1.44 6.73 -19.20
N ARG A 209 -0.99 6.11 -20.31
CA ARG A 209 -0.90 6.79 -21.61
C ARG A 209 -2.25 7.28 -22.12
N ALA A 210 -3.30 6.50 -21.92
CA ALA A 210 -4.64 6.85 -22.40
C ALA A 210 -5.29 7.99 -21.58
N THR A 211 -4.79 8.26 -20.37
CA THR A 211 -5.51 9.13 -19.43
C THR A 211 -4.69 10.30 -18.94
N GLY A 212 -3.37 10.26 -19.09
CA GLY A 212 -2.45 11.25 -18.50
C GLY A 212 -2.39 11.18 -16.96
N GLU A 213 -2.96 10.14 -16.36
CA GLU A 213 -3.12 10.02 -14.90
C GLU A 213 -2.23 8.90 -14.36
N PRO A 214 -1.56 9.10 -13.22
CA PRO A 214 -0.75 8.07 -12.60
C PRO A 214 -1.54 6.81 -12.21
N ALA A 215 -0.93 5.65 -12.48
CA ALA A 215 -1.37 4.36 -11.98
C ALA A 215 -1.26 4.20 -10.44
N TYR A 216 -0.40 4.98 -9.76
CA TYR A 216 -0.23 4.95 -8.31
C TYR A 216 -0.43 6.33 -7.72
N PHE A 217 -0.91 6.37 -6.49
CA PHE A 217 -0.94 7.58 -5.68
C PHE A 217 0.47 8.10 -5.43
N ARG A 218 0.66 9.41 -5.29
CA ARG A 218 1.99 10.00 -5.12
C ARG A 218 2.56 9.74 -3.74
N THR A 219 1.74 9.93 -2.71
CA THR A 219 2.15 9.89 -1.30
C THR A 219 1.71 8.62 -0.57
N ASP A 220 1.29 7.59 -1.33
CA ASP A 220 0.80 6.31 -0.83
C ASP A 220 1.48 5.14 -1.53
N SER A 221 1.54 4.00 -0.84
CA SER A 221 2.12 2.75 -1.33
C SER A 221 1.23 2.06 -2.38
N HIS A 222 -0.06 2.35 -2.40
CA HIS A 222 -1.04 1.67 -3.23
C HIS A 222 -1.24 2.33 -4.60
N TRP A 223 -1.72 1.51 -5.54
CA TRP A 223 -2.22 2.00 -6.82
C TRP A 223 -3.47 2.88 -6.68
N SER A 224 -3.80 3.66 -7.71
CA SER A 224 -5.04 4.45 -7.71
C SER A 224 -6.28 3.57 -7.82
N GLU A 225 -7.46 4.09 -7.44
CA GLU A 225 -8.73 3.37 -7.59
C GLU A 225 -8.98 2.94 -9.04
N ARG A 226 -8.54 3.77 -9.99
CA ARG A 226 -8.63 3.48 -11.42
C ARG A 226 -7.80 2.25 -11.82
N SER A 227 -6.58 2.15 -11.29
CA SER A 227 -5.70 1.00 -11.50
C SER A 227 -6.21 -0.26 -10.79
N ALA A 228 -6.75 -0.13 -9.58
CA ALA A 228 -7.41 -1.24 -8.89
C ALA A 228 -8.60 -1.79 -9.70
N ALA A 229 -9.40 -0.89 -10.28
CA ALA A 229 -10.50 -1.26 -11.14
C ALA A 229 -10.04 -1.90 -12.46
N LEU A 230 -8.94 -1.43 -13.04
CA LEU A 230 -8.29 -2.08 -14.18
C LEU A 230 -7.91 -3.52 -13.84
N TYR A 231 -7.24 -3.76 -12.71
CA TYR A 231 -6.91 -5.11 -12.26
C TYR A 231 -8.15 -6.00 -12.17
N GLY A 232 -9.22 -5.52 -11.54
CA GLY A 232 -10.49 -6.24 -11.47
C GLY A 232 -11.06 -6.58 -12.85
N ALA A 233 -10.96 -5.66 -13.81
CA ALA A 233 -11.42 -5.87 -15.18
C ALA A 233 -10.56 -6.89 -15.95
N GLU A 234 -9.23 -6.85 -15.81
CA GLU A 234 -8.30 -7.83 -16.42
C GLU A 234 -8.55 -9.24 -15.85
N LEU A 235 -8.72 -9.34 -14.53
CA LEU A 235 -9.03 -10.60 -13.86
C LEU A 235 -10.39 -11.14 -14.30
N ALA A 236 -11.42 -10.29 -14.37
CA ALA A 236 -12.74 -10.67 -14.84
C ALA A 236 -12.71 -11.10 -16.32
N ARG A 237 -11.96 -10.43 -17.20
CA ARG A 237 -11.79 -10.87 -18.59
C ARG A 237 -11.13 -12.24 -18.69
N THR A 238 -10.17 -12.54 -17.81
CA THR A 238 -9.48 -13.83 -17.78
C THR A 238 -10.36 -14.95 -17.21
N LEU A 239 -11.08 -14.68 -16.13
CA LEU A 239 -11.88 -15.68 -15.42
C LEU A 239 -13.31 -15.76 -15.92
N GLN A 240 -14.03 -14.68 -16.15
CA GLN A 240 -15.43 -14.77 -16.59
C GLN A 240 -15.70 -13.64 -17.57
N PRO A 241 -15.40 -13.85 -18.87
CA PRO A 241 -15.61 -12.83 -19.90
C PRO A 241 -17.02 -12.23 -19.87
N ASP A 242 -18.03 -13.04 -19.54
CA ASP A 242 -19.41 -12.58 -19.39
C ASP A 242 -19.59 -11.56 -18.25
N LEU A 243 -18.82 -11.66 -17.14
CA LEU A 243 -18.82 -10.63 -16.09
C LEU A 243 -18.23 -9.31 -16.59
N SER A 244 -17.24 -9.39 -17.47
CA SER A 244 -16.60 -8.19 -18.03
C SER A 244 -17.50 -7.48 -19.05
N ARG A 245 -18.39 -8.21 -19.73
CA ARG A 245 -19.35 -7.61 -20.67
C ARG A 245 -20.33 -6.70 -19.93
N GLY A 246 -20.34 -5.42 -20.30
CA GLY A 246 -21.23 -4.42 -19.71
C GLY A 246 -20.75 -3.82 -18.38
N THR A 247 -19.56 -4.20 -17.89
CA THR A 247 -18.91 -3.54 -16.76
C THR A 247 -18.10 -2.36 -17.27
N ARG A 248 -18.35 -1.16 -16.74
CA ARG A 248 -17.67 0.08 -17.09
C ARG A 248 -17.12 0.73 -15.84
N LEU A 249 -15.93 1.31 -15.97
CA LEU A 249 -15.38 2.20 -14.96
C LEU A 249 -15.95 3.59 -15.19
N VAL A 250 -16.58 4.17 -14.17
CA VAL A 250 -17.19 5.50 -14.23
C VAL A 250 -16.59 6.41 -13.17
N PRO A 251 -16.34 7.70 -13.49
CA PRO A 251 -15.92 8.67 -12.50
C PRO A 251 -17.09 8.95 -11.55
N LEU A 252 -16.81 9.03 -10.25
CA LEU A 252 -17.78 9.32 -9.20
C LEU A 252 -17.51 10.68 -8.52
N GLY A 253 -16.47 11.39 -8.95
CA GLY A 253 -16.04 12.68 -8.41
C GLY A 253 -14.56 12.66 -8.04
N SER A 254 -14.18 13.52 -7.12
CA SER A 254 -12.84 13.59 -6.54
C SER A 254 -12.92 13.75 -5.03
N TYR A 255 -11.88 13.32 -4.32
CA TYR A 255 -11.78 13.49 -2.87
C TYR A 255 -10.33 13.77 -2.47
N VAL A 256 -10.18 14.40 -1.29
CA VAL A 256 -8.88 14.63 -0.66
C VAL A 256 -8.59 13.45 0.26
N ARG A 257 -7.36 12.95 0.23
CA ARG A 257 -6.90 11.85 1.07
C ARG A 257 -5.50 12.11 1.59
N GLU A 258 -5.16 11.49 2.72
CA GLU A 258 -3.79 11.39 3.21
C GLU A 258 -3.21 10.03 2.83
N GLY A 259 -2.08 10.03 2.13
CA GLY A 259 -1.37 8.80 1.79
C GLY A 259 -0.76 8.12 3.02
N ASP A 260 -0.70 6.79 2.99
CA ASP A 260 -0.08 6.01 4.07
C ASP A 260 1.42 6.32 4.24
N LEU A 261 2.17 6.55 3.17
CA LEU A 261 3.60 6.85 3.24
C LEU A 261 3.87 8.21 3.89
N GLY A 262 3.01 9.21 3.68
CA GLY A 262 3.12 10.48 4.40
C GLY A 262 2.97 10.29 5.92
N ARG A 263 2.02 9.44 6.34
CA ARG A 263 1.86 9.07 7.76
C ARG A 263 3.05 8.24 8.28
N LEU A 264 3.63 7.37 7.45
CA LEU A 264 4.86 6.63 7.77
C LEU A 264 6.09 7.53 7.92
N LEU A 265 6.16 8.61 7.14
CA LEU A 265 7.20 9.63 7.21
C LEU A 265 7.02 10.56 8.43
N GLY A 266 5.89 10.46 9.13
CA GLY A 266 5.48 11.39 10.17
C GLY A 266 4.94 12.71 9.65
N ALA A 267 5.16 13.04 8.36
CA ALA A 267 4.67 14.23 7.69
C ALA A 267 3.53 13.87 6.72
N SER A 268 2.28 13.85 7.21
CA SER A 268 1.09 13.65 6.38
C SER A 268 1.08 14.62 5.20
N ARG A 269 0.91 14.07 3.98
CA ARG A 269 0.77 14.84 2.74
C ARG A 269 -0.59 14.50 2.12
N SER A 270 -1.43 15.51 1.97
CA SER A 270 -2.74 15.37 1.34
C SER A 270 -2.62 15.44 -0.18
N GLU A 271 -3.37 14.59 -0.89
CA GLU A 271 -3.50 14.62 -2.34
C GLU A 271 -4.98 14.55 -2.75
N THR A 272 -5.34 15.26 -3.81
CA THR A 272 -6.65 15.16 -4.44
C THR A 272 -6.60 14.07 -5.50
N THR A 273 -7.51 13.10 -5.44
CA THR A 273 -7.62 12.03 -6.42
C THR A 273 -9.04 11.87 -6.94
N GLY A 274 -9.17 11.34 -8.16
CA GLY A 274 -10.44 10.87 -8.68
C GLY A 274 -10.99 9.69 -7.88
N HIS A 275 -12.29 9.71 -7.62
CA HIS A 275 -13.07 8.60 -7.12
C HIS A 275 -13.67 7.84 -8.30
N TRP A 276 -13.55 6.51 -8.31
CA TRP A 276 -13.97 5.68 -9.43
C TRP A 276 -14.83 4.50 -8.96
N GLY A 277 -15.82 4.14 -9.79
CA GLY A 277 -16.70 3.01 -9.53
C GLY A 277 -16.79 2.07 -10.73
N LEU A 278 -16.88 0.77 -10.45
CA LEU A 278 -17.28 -0.21 -11.45
C LEU A 278 -18.81 -0.32 -11.46
N VAL A 279 -19.40 -0.01 -12.61
CA VAL A 279 -20.85 -0.11 -12.86
C VAL A 279 -21.08 -1.16 -13.92
N ARG A 280 -21.98 -2.11 -13.62
CA ARG A 280 -22.41 -3.13 -14.58
C ARG A 280 -23.90 -2.98 -14.87
N THR A 281 -24.25 -2.89 -16.16
CA THR A 281 -25.65 -2.79 -16.59
C THR A 281 -26.48 -3.96 -16.03
N GLY A 282 -27.67 -3.68 -15.51
CA GLY A 282 -28.57 -4.70 -14.95
C GLY A 282 -28.17 -5.24 -13.58
N CYS A 283 -27.20 -4.62 -12.90
CA CYS A 283 -26.76 -5.01 -11.57
C CYS A 283 -26.85 -3.82 -10.61
N ALA A 284 -27.68 -3.93 -9.59
CA ALA A 284 -27.60 -3.03 -8.44
C ALA A 284 -26.38 -3.41 -7.59
N ARG A 285 -25.68 -2.40 -7.02
CA ARG A 285 -24.73 -2.67 -5.93
C ARG A 285 -25.54 -3.30 -4.79
N SER A 286 -25.27 -4.56 -4.49
CA SER A 286 -25.69 -5.12 -3.20
C SER A 286 -24.98 -4.30 -2.11
N GLY A 287 -25.68 -3.93 -1.05
CA GLY A 287 -25.10 -3.17 0.06
C GLY A 287 -23.80 -3.80 0.56
N THR A 288 -22.95 -3.00 1.21
CA THR A 288 -21.64 -3.42 1.74
C THR A 288 -21.77 -4.74 2.49
N THR A 289 -21.36 -5.84 1.85
CA THR A 289 -21.30 -7.12 2.53
C THR A 289 -20.06 -7.05 3.40
N THR A 290 -20.24 -6.77 4.69
CA THR A 290 -19.17 -6.98 5.67
C THR A 290 -18.76 -8.44 5.53
N VAL A 291 -17.57 -8.70 4.98
CA VAL A 291 -16.98 -10.03 4.97
C VAL A 291 -16.65 -10.35 6.43
N THR A 292 -17.62 -10.89 7.16
CA THR A 292 -17.36 -11.50 8.45
C THR A 292 -16.42 -12.67 8.18
N ARG A 293 -15.19 -12.58 8.71
CA ARG A 293 -14.24 -13.70 8.69
C ARG A 293 -14.94 -14.92 9.27
N ARG A 294 -15.38 -15.86 8.43
CA ARG A 294 -15.79 -17.19 8.90
C ARG A 294 -14.54 -17.93 9.36
N PRO A 295 -14.57 -18.61 10.53
CA PRO A 295 -13.46 -19.45 10.97
C PRO A 295 -13.20 -20.60 9.96
N PRO A 296 -11.96 -21.13 9.90
CA PRO A 296 -11.45 -21.91 8.76
C PRO A 296 -12.04 -23.32 8.54
N TYR A 297 -13.11 -23.71 9.24
CA TYR A 297 -13.69 -25.06 9.14
C TYR A 297 -15.22 -25.05 8.98
N ALA A 298 -15.72 -24.30 8.00
CA ALA A 298 -17.07 -24.49 7.50
C ALA A 298 -17.02 -24.84 6.01
N SER A 299 -17.47 -26.03 5.65
CA SER A 299 -17.62 -26.48 4.27
C SER A 299 -18.34 -25.40 3.44
N PRO A 300 -17.85 -25.04 2.24
CA PRO A 300 -18.44 -23.97 1.46
C PRO A 300 -19.78 -24.43 0.89
N THR A 301 -20.89 -24.01 1.50
CA THR A 301 -22.10 -23.75 0.72
C THR A 301 -21.81 -22.50 -0.10
N PRO A 302 -21.83 -22.55 -1.44
CA PRO A 302 -21.63 -21.36 -2.24
C PRO A 302 -22.73 -20.33 -1.87
N PRO A 303 -22.38 -19.05 -1.63
CA PRO A 303 -23.41 -18.03 -1.49
C PRO A 303 -24.27 -18.02 -2.76
N PRO A 304 -25.60 -17.84 -2.65
CA PRO A 304 -26.43 -17.73 -3.84
C PRO A 304 -25.89 -16.59 -4.70
N ALA A 305 -25.63 -16.87 -5.98
CA ALA A 305 -25.19 -15.86 -6.92
C ALA A 305 -26.19 -14.67 -6.86
N PRO A 306 -25.70 -13.42 -6.83
CA PRO A 306 -26.58 -12.26 -6.85
C PRO A 306 -27.48 -12.37 -8.08
N ARG A 307 -28.80 -12.41 -7.84
CA ARG A 307 -29.80 -12.51 -8.91
C ARG A 307 -29.79 -11.21 -9.70
N CYS A 308 -29.20 -11.21 -10.88
CA CYS A 308 -29.49 -10.22 -11.91
C CYS A 308 -30.93 -10.45 -12.36
N SER A 309 -31.88 -9.62 -11.91
CA SER A 309 -33.26 -9.75 -12.36
C SER A 309 -33.37 -9.23 -13.80
N GLY A 310 -33.25 -10.14 -14.77
CA GLY A 310 -33.79 -9.92 -16.11
C GLY A 310 -35.30 -9.87 -16.01
N ARG A 311 -35.89 -8.67 -15.97
CA ARG A 311 -37.34 -8.51 -16.13
C ARG A 311 -37.70 -8.71 -17.59
N THR A 312 -38.07 -9.93 -17.96
CA THR A 312 -39.08 -10.17 -19.01
C THR A 312 -40.33 -10.65 -18.30
N ARG A 313 -41.37 -9.80 -18.33
CA ARG A 313 -42.71 -10.15 -17.84
C ARG A 313 -43.25 -11.31 -18.68
N CYS A 314 -43.58 -12.42 -18.04
CA CYS A 314 -44.65 -13.29 -18.52
C CYS A 314 -45.80 -13.18 -17.53
N SER A 315 -46.94 -12.73 -18.04
CA SER A 315 -48.21 -12.59 -17.34
C SER A 315 -48.66 -13.91 -16.72
N SER A 316 -49.16 -13.81 -15.49
CA SER A 316 -49.79 -14.86 -14.71
C SER A 316 -51.00 -15.47 -15.44
N GLY A 317 -50.89 -16.75 -15.79
CA GLY A 317 -52.00 -17.63 -16.14
C GLY A 317 -51.80 -18.95 -15.40
N THR A 318 -52.76 -19.28 -14.55
CA THR A 318 -52.83 -20.47 -13.69
C THR A 318 -52.85 -21.78 -14.50
N ARG A 319 -51.98 -22.77 -14.16
CA ARG A 319 -52.30 -24.21 -13.98
C ARG A 319 -51.08 -25.11 -13.71
N SER A 320 -51.26 -25.96 -12.68
CA SER A 320 -50.75 -27.31 -12.32
C SER A 320 -49.32 -27.81 -12.65
N PRO A 321 -48.72 -28.62 -11.74
CA PRO A 321 -47.34 -29.11 -11.86
C PRO A 321 -47.27 -30.32 -12.80
N GLY A 322 -46.44 -30.21 -13.84
CA GLY A 322 -46.15 -31.33 -14.74
C GLY A 322 -45.94 -30.93 -16.20
N SER A 323 -44.89 -30.16 -16.50
CA SER A 323 -44.36 -30.11 -17.87
C SER A 323 -42.89 -29.68 -17.88
N ARG A 324 -42.05 -30.50 -18.52
CA ARG A 324 -40.64 -30.21 -18.81
C ARG A 324 -40.56 -29.22 -19.96
N CYS A 325 -39.92 -28.06 -19.78
CA CYS A 325 -39.56 -27.20 -20.91
C CYS A 325 -38.25 -27.67 -21.54
N ARG A 326 -38.40 -28.31 -22.71
CA ARG A 326 -37.35 -28.76 -23.63
C ARG A 326 -36.78 -27.54 -24.37
N GLY A 327 -35.46 -27.47 -24.54
CA GLY A 327 -34.80 -26.41 -25.30
C GLY A 327 -35.11 -26.49 -26.80
N SER A 328 -35.31 -25.33 -27.44
CA SER A 328 -35.40 -25.23 -28.90
C SER A 328 -34.07 -24.77 -29.50
N ARG A 329 -33.52 -25.64 -30.35
CA ARG A 329 -32.53 -25.28 -31.37
C ARG A 329 -33.22 -24.35 -32.37
N ARG A 330 -32.59 -23.22 -32.71
CA ARG A 330 -32.96 -22.43 -33.89
C ARG A 330 -32.05 -22.82 -35.04
N THR A 331 -32.68 -23.38 -36.07
CA THR A 331 -32.19 -23.50 -37.44
C THR A 331 -32.34 -22.14 -38.15
N SER A 332 -31.37 -21.80 -38.99
CA SER A 332 -31.37 -20.66 -39.92
C SER A 332 -32.41 -20.83 -41.04
N PRO A 333 -32.75 -19.74 -41.75
CA PRO A 333 -33.20 -19.84 -43.15
C PRO A 333 -32.24 -19.13 -44.12
N THR A 334 -31.98 -19.85 -45.22
CA THR A 334 -31.51 -19.48 -46.58
C THR A 334 -30.30 -18.58 -46.73
#